data_AF-A0A0F9BHG9-F1
#
_entry.id   AF-A0A0F9BHG9-F1
#
_cell.length_a   1.000
_cell.length_b   1.000
_cell.length_c   1.000
_cell.angle_alpha   90.00
_cell.angle_beta   90.00
_cell.angle_gamma   90.00
#
_symmetry.space_group_name_H-M   'P 1'
#
loop_
_entity.id
_entity.type
_entity.pdbx_description
1 polymer ?
#
loop_
_entity_poly.entity_id
_entity_poly.type
_entity_poly.pdbx_seq_one_letter_code
_entity_poly.pdbx_strand_id
1 'polypeptide(L)'
;MMHLPTIIIISIILNTIISSFLMSLYVLRKQKTYLYWCCSCLIFVFAQVTAALRAFIDLSFVTHYIADLFIIAAPLAAILGIHAYNSTEQNKFTACIAVLLASMIILLPIYSSSFGQLYTTVVIACCFCYAAYALNKLHLGRISHFLLLQICFVVHAIIMFCQAALLLSAATALLDTQQALAIILISHIVISTCTALVWPVLMFLESEQVLTDLANLDPLTGLLNRRAFLNLSATHLQQANDCQKELCALMIDIDYQLCRLISASMLYDYDSLVYSLNQVLHSKGY
;
A
#
# COMPACT_ATOMS: atom_id res chain seq x y z
N MET A 1 6.34 -7.76 -31.33
CA MET A 1 5.80 -6.62 -30.55
C MET A 1 4.55 -7.12 -29.86
N MET A 2 4.43 -7.04 -28.52
CA MET A 2 3.16 -7.41 -27.86
C MET A 2 2.05 -6.49 -28.38
N HIS A 3 0.95 -7.07 -28.82
CA HIS A 3 -0.18 -6.35 -29.36
C HIS A 3 -0.93 -5.65 -28.22
N LEU A 4 -1.07 -4.31 -28.27
CA LEU A 4 -1.69 -3.48 -27.23
C LEU A 4 -3.05 -4.02 -26.74
N PRO A 5 -3.98 -4.46 -27.62
CA PRO A 5 -5.22 -5.11 -27.21
C PRO A 5 -5.05 -6.34 -26.30
N THR A 6 -4.03 -7.17 -26.53
CA THR A 6 -3.78 -8.36 -25.72
C THR A 6 -3.41 -7.97 -24.29
N ILE A 7 -2.59 -6.92 -24.12
CA ILE A 7 -2.18 -6.43 -22.80
C ILE A 7 -3.37 -5.86 -22.04
N ILE A 8 -4.24 -5.10 -22.72
CA ILE A 8 -5.47 -4.55 -22.12
C ILE A 8 -6.39 -5.69 -21.63
N ILE A 9 -6.63 -6.70 -22.47
CA ILE A 9 -7.48 -7.85 -22.10
C ILE A 9 -6.90 -8.59 -20.88
N ILE A 10 -5.60 -8.88 -20.90
CA ILE A 10 -4.93 -9.54 -19.77
C ILE A 10 -5.05 -8.69 -18.50
N SER A 11 -4.83 -7.38 -18.60
CA SER A 11 -4.93 -6.47 -17.45
C SER A 11 -6.35 -6.40 -16.89
N ILE A 12 -7.38 -6.36 -17.74
CA ILE A 12 -8.79 -6.41 -17.32
C ILE A 12 -9.07 -7.71 -16.55
N ILE A 13 -8.67 -8.85 -17.10
CA ILE A 13 -8.87 -10.16 -16.45
C ILE A 13 -8.16 -10.20 -15.09
N LEU A 14 -6.87 -9.83 -15.04
CA LEU A 14 -6.09 -9.84 -13.82
C LEU A 14 -6.67 -8.90 -12.75
N ASN A 15 -6.98 -7.64 -13.09
CA ASN A 15 -7.53 -6.69 -12.13
C ASN A 15 -8.93 -7.12 -11.62
N THR A 16 -9.71 -7.81 -12.45
CA THR A 16 -11.00 -8.39 -12.01
C THR A 16 -10.80 -9.53 -11.00
N ILE A 17 -9.85 -10.43 -11.27
CA ILE A 17 -9.50 -11.53 -10.34
C ILE A 17 -8.95 -10.96 -9.03
N ILE A 18 -8.02 -10.00 -9.10
CA ILE A 18 -7.42 -9.35 -7.93
C ILE A 18 -8.50 -8.64 -7.12
N SER A 19 -9.41 -7.92 -7.77
CA SER A 19 -10.55 -7.28 -7.10
C SER A 19 -11.42 -8.29 -6.37
N SER A 20 -11.81 -9.39 -7.02
CA SER A 20 -12.61 -10.45 -6.40
C SER A 20 -11.91 -11.09 -5.20
N PHE A 21 -10.60 -11.31 -5.31
CA PHE A 21 -9.78 -11.80 -4.22
C PHE A 21 -9.74 -10.82 -3.04
N LEU A 22 -9.48 -9.53 -3.29
CA LEU A 22 -9.46 -8.49 -2.27
C LEU A 22 -10.84 -8.28 -1.63
N MET A 23 -11.93 -8.43 -2.40
CA MET A 23 -13.29 -8.42 -1.87
C MET A 23 -13.51 -9.59 -0.91
N SER A 24 -13.05 -10.79 -1.27
CA SER A 24 -13.12 -11.97 -0.40
C SER A 24 -12.34 -11.75 0.90
N LEU A 25 -11.15 -11.16 0.83
CA LEU A 25 -10.37 -10.78 2.01
C LEU A 25 -11.07 -9.71 2.86
N TYR A 26 -11.73 -8.73 2.23
CA TYR A 26 -12.53 -7.74 2.96
C TYR A 26 -13.67 -8.41 3.73
N VAL A 27 -14.37 -9.37 3.13
CA VAL A 27 -15.45 -10.10 3.80
C VAL A 27 -14.93 -10.86 5.02
N LEU A 28 -13.75 -11.48 4.92
CA LEU A 28 -13.13 -12.27 6.00
C LEU A 28 -12.51 -11.42 7.11
N ARG A 29 -11.75 -10.38 6.76
CA ARG A 29 -10.95 -9.58 7.71
C ARG A 29 -11.64 -8.28 8.16
N LYS A 30 -12.66 -7.81 7.43
CA LYS A 30 -13.39 -6.54 7.66
C LYS A 30 -12.51 -5.28 7.70
N GLN A 31 -11.27 -5.34 7.21
CA GLN A 31 -10.38 -4.19 7.13
C GLN A 31 -10.65 -3.37 5.85
N LYS A 32 -10.91 -2.07 6.01
CA LYS A 32 -11.30 -1.18 4.90
C LYS A 32 -10.22 -1.03 3.82
N THR A 33 -8.96 -1.27 4.15
CA THR A 33 -7.86 -1.26 3.18
C THR A 33 -8.14 -2.15 1.98
N TYR A 34 -8.58 -3.40 2.22
CA TYR A 34 -8.92 -4.33 1.15
C TYR A 34 -10.07 -3.81 0.26
N LEU A 35 -11.04 -3.13 0.86
CA LEU A 35 -12.16 -2.54 0.12
C LEU A 35 -11.67 -1.44 -0.84
N TYR A 36 -10.84 -0.51 -0.36
CA TYR A 36 -10.34 0.58 -1.21
C TYR A 36 -9.41 0.08 -2.34
N TRP A 37 -8.54 -0.89 -2.05
CA TRP A 37 -7.73 -1.54 -3.08
C TRP A 37 -8.58 -2.31 -4.10
N CYS A 38 -9.63 -2.99 -3.64
CA CYS A 38 -10.63 -3.62 -4.51
C CYS A 38 -11.32 -2.58 -5.42
N CYS A 39 -11.78 -1.47 -4.85
CA CYS A 39 -12.38 -0.36 -5.60
C CYS A 39 -11.39 0.22 -6.62
N SER A 40 -10.12 0.41 -6.26
CA SER A 40 -9.07 0.87 -7.18
C SER A 40 -8.94 -0.06 -8.39
N CYS A 41 -8.91 -1.37 -8.17
CA CYS A 41 -8.80 -2.36 -9.25
C CYS A 41 -10.04 -2.34 -10.16
N LEU A 42 -11.25 -2.27 -9.59
CA LEU A 42 -12.50 -2.20 -10.38
C LEU A 42 -12.60 -0.91 -11.19
N ILE A 43 -12.30 0.24 -10.56
CA ILE A 43 -12.28 1.53 -11.24
C ILE A 43 -11.29 1.49 -12.40
N PHE A 44 -10.12 0.88 -12.21
CA PHE A 44 -9.13 0.72 -13.28
C PHE A 44 -9.60 -0.21 -14.41
N VAL A 45 -10.37 -1.26 -14.11
CA VAL A 45 -11.03 -2.08 -15.15
C VAL A 45 -12.01 -1.23 -15.96
N PHE A 46 -12.86 -0.45 -15.30
CA PHE A 46 -13.80 0.45 -16.00
C PHE A 46 -13.08 1.51 -16.83
N ALA A 47 -11.97 2.05 -16.33
CA ALA A 47 -11.11 2.97 -17.08
C ALA A 47 -10.60 2.32 -18.38
N GLN A 48 -10.10 1.09 -18.31
CA GLN A 48 -9.59 0.37 -19.48
C GLN A 48 -10.68 0.04 -20.49
N VAL A 49 -11.84 -0.42 -20.03
CA VAL A 49 -12.99 -0.73 -20.90
C VAL A 49 -13.48 0.53 -21.61
N THR A 50 -13.67 1.62 -20.87
CA THR A 50 -14.14 2.90 -21.45
C THR A 50 -13.12 3.51 -22.41
N ALA A 51 -11.82 3.42 -22.10
CA ALA A 51 -10.76 3.85 -23.00
C ALA A 51 -10.66 2.98 -24.26
N ALA A 52 -10.78 1.65 -24.14
CA ALA A 52 -10.71 0.73 -25.27
C ALA A 52 -11.92 0.84 -26.21
N LEU A 53 -13.08 1.24 -25.67
CA LEU A 53 -14.30 1.45 -26.46
C LEU A 53 -14.14 2.54 -27.54
N ARG A 54 -13.12 3.40 -27.43
CA ARG A 54 -12.72 4.38 -28.44
C ARG A 54 -12.47 3.76 -29.82
N ALA A 55 -12.03 2.50 -29.89
CA ALA A 55 -11.78 1.83 -31.16
C ALA A 55 -13.08 1.45 -31.91
N PHE A 56 -14.23 1.50 -31.24
CA PHE A 56 -15.50 1.01 -31.79
C PHE A 56 -16.60 2.07 -31.80
N ILE A 57 -16.55 3.06 -30.91
CA ILE A 57 -17.60 4.07 -30.75
C ILE A 57 -16.99 5.47 -30.70
N ASP A 58 -17.46 6.34 -31.60
CA ASP A 58 -17.08 7.77 -31.68
C ASP A 58 -17.83 8.64 -30.66
N LEU A 59 -17.92 8.19 -29.40
CA LEU A 59 -18.58 8.94 -28.33
C LEU A 59 -17.54 9.48 -27.35
N SER A 60 -16.95 10.64 -27.71
CA SER A 60 -15.82 11.27 -27.00
C SER A 60 -16.08 11.52 -25.51
N PHE A 61 -17.33 11.81 -25.14
CA PHE A 61 -17.72 11.99 -23.74
C PHE A 61 -17.48 10.72 -22.90
N VAL A 62 -17.80 9.52 -23.41
CA VAL A 62 -17.58 8.27 -22.68
C VAL A 62 -16.12 7.82 -22.80
N THR A 63 -15.55 7.92 -24.00
CA THR A 63 -14.24 7.31 -24.30
C THR A 63 -13.03 8.18 -23.92
N HIS A 64 -13.25 9.47 -23.64
CA HIS A 64 -12.21 10.38 -23.17
C HIS A 64 -12.55 10.91 -21.77
N TYR A 65 -13.67 11.62 -21.60
CA TYR A 65 -13.97 12.27 -20.33
C TYR A 65 -14.22 11.28 -19.18
N ILE A 66 -15.12 10.31 -19.35
CA ILE A 66 -15.39 9.30 -18.31
C ILE A 66 -14.17 8.40 -18.08
N ALA A 67 -13.46 8.03 -19.15
CA ALA A 67 -12.24 7.24 -19.06
C ALA A 67 -11.19 7.94 -18.20
N ASP A 68 -10.86 9.21 -18.49
CA ASP A 68 -9.88 10.00 -17.74
C ASP A 68 -10.25 10.15 -16.27
N LEU A 69 -11.54 10.35 -15.96
CA LEU A 69 -12.01 10.40 -14.58
C LEU A 69 -11.80 9.08 -13.84
N PHE A 70 -12.06 7.94 -14.48
CA PHE A 70 -11.76 6.64 -13.86
C PHE A 70 -10.25 6.41 -13.71
N ILE A 71 -9.44 6.83 -14.68
CA ILE A 71 -7.97 6.73 -14.57
C ILE A 71 -7.46 7.56 -13.38
N ILE A 72 -8.04 8.74 -13.10
CA ILE A 72 -7.70 9.55 -11.92
C ILE A 72 -8.27 8.95 -10.63
N ALA A 73 -9.49 8.43 -10.65
CA ALA A 73 -10.15 7.87 -9.48
C ALA A 73 -9.45 6.60 -8.95
N ALA A 74 -8.86 5.78 -9.83
CA ALA A 74 -8.14 4.56 -9.44
C ALA A 74 -6.99 4.83 -8.44
N PRO A 75 -5.95 5.64 -8.72
CA PRO A 75 -4.88 5.92 -7.77
C PRO A 75 -5.37 6.67 -6.53
N LEU A 76 -6.44 7.48 -6.61
CA LEU A 76 -7.05 8.08 -5.42
C LEU A 76 -7.65 7.02 -4.48
N ALA A 77 -8.32 6.01 -5.02
CA ALA A 77 -8.79 4.88 -4.23
C ALA A 77 -7.62 4.08 -3.63
N ALA A 78 -6.53 3.88 -4.36
CA ALA A 78 -5.32 3.24 -3.83
C ALA A 78 -4.70 4.06 -2.66
N ILE A 79 -4.66 5.39 -2.76
CA ILE A 79 -4.21 6.28 -1.68
C ILE A 79 -5.09 6.12 -0.43
N LEU A 80 -6.41 6.05 -0.59
CA LEU A 80 -7.32 5.77 0.53
C LEU A 80 -7.07 4.39 1.13
N GLY A 81 -6.72 3.40 0.30
CA GLY A 81 -6.25 2.08 0.75
C GLY A 81 -5.03 2.17 1.66
N ILE A 82 -4.01 2.92 1.26
CA ILE A 82 -2.79 3.13 2.07
C ILE A 82 -3.16 3.76 3.42
N HIS A 83 -4.03 4.79 3.43
CA HIS A 83 -4.42 5.47 4.67
C HIS A 83 -5.35 4.64 5.56
N ALA A 84 -6.19 3.78 4.97
CA ALA A 84 -7.07 2.87 5.68
C ALA A 84 -6.29 1.81 6.46
N TYR A 85 -5.05 1.50 6.07
CA TYR A 85 -4.19 0.58 6.81
C TYR A 85 -3.89 1.09 8.23
N ASN A 86 -3.67 2.40 8.39
CA ASN A 86 -3.50 3.03 9.71
C ASN A 86 -4.80 3.67 10.26
N SER A 87 -5.97 3.34 9.70
CA SER A 87 -7.27 3.94 10.09
C SER A 87 -7.30 5.49 10.01
N THR A 88 -6.54 6.07 9.08
CA THR A 88 -6.46 7.53 8.86
C THR A 88 -7.23 8.00 7.61
N GLU A 89 -8.05 7.13 7.03
CA GLU A 89 -8.70 7.35 5.74
C GLU A 89 -9.70 8.49 5.77
N GLN A 90 -10.43 8.68 6.87
CA GLN A 90 -11.49 9.69 6.97
C GLN A 90 -10.95 11.11 6.74
N ASN A 91 -9.76 11.40 7.25
CA ASN A 91 -9.10 12.70 7.10
C ASN A 91 -8.67 12.98 5.65
N LYS A 92 -8.48 11.92 4.85
CA LYS A 92 -8.00 12.02 3.45
C LYS A 92 -9.10 11.80 2.42
N PHE A 93 -10.23 11.21 2.82
CA PHE A 93 -11.39 10.98 1.97
C PHE A 93 -11.90 12.27 1.32
N THR A 94 -12.10 13.33 2.10
CA THR A 94 -12.54 14.64 1.59
C THR A 94 -11.54 15.22 0.60
N ALA A 95 -10.24 15.07 0.84
CA ALA A 95 -9.21 15.55 -0.08
C ALA A 95 -9.23 14.77 -1.42
N CYS A 96 -9.36 13.45 -1.38
CA CYS A 96 -9.48 12.63 -2.58
C CYS A 96 -10.74 12.97 -3.39
N ILE A 97 -11.88 13.17 -2.72
CA ILE A 97 -13.11 13.63 -3.40
C ILE A 97 -12.93 15.02 -3.97
N ALA A 98 -12.32 15.94 -3.24
CA ALA A 98 -12.08 17.30 -3.72
C ALA A 98 -11.21 17.31 -4.99
N VAL A 99 -10.15 16.48 -5.03
CA VAL A 99 -9.33 16.31 -6.24
C VAL A 99 -10.16 15.75 -7.39
N LEU A 100 -10.97 14.71 -7.15
CA LEU A 100 -11.81 14.11 -8.20
C LEU A 100 -12.86 15.10 -8.74
N LEU A 101 -13.52 15.86 -7.87
CA LEU A 101 -14.48 16.89 -8.25
C LEU A 101 -13.81 18.05 -9.00
N ALA A 102 -12.63 18.48 -8.55
CA ALA A 102 -11.85 19.50 -9.26
C ALA A 102 -11.46 19.00 -10.66
N SER A 103 -11.01 17.75 -10.78
CA SER A 103 -10.72 17.13 -12.08
C SER A 103 -11.96 17.03 -12.97
N MET A 104 -13.13 16.70 -12.41
CA MET A 104 -14.41 16.70 -13.13
C MET A 104 -14.72 18.05 -13.78
N ILE A 105 -14.57 19.14 -13.02
CA ILE A 105 -14.84 20.49 -13.52
C ILE A 105 -13.80 20.92 -14.56
N ILE A 106 -12.51 20.65 -14.30
CA ILE A 106 -11.40 21.08 -15.17
C ILE A 106 -11.39 20.29 -16.49
N LEU A 107 -11.68 19.00 -16.48
CA LEU A 107 -11.70 18.16 -17.69
C LEU A 107 -12.86 18.49 -18.62
N LEU A 108 -14.00 18.95 -18.09
CA LEU A 108 -15.21 19.21 -18.88
C LEU A 108 -14.99 20.12 -20.12
N PRO A 109 -14.22 21.22 -20.06
CA PRO A 109 -13.91 22.03 -21.24
C PRO A 109 -12.78 21.48 -22.14
N ILE A 110 -11.91 20.59 -21.64
CA ILE A 110 -10.65 20.21 -22.33
C ILE A 110 -10.53 18.72 -22.69
N TYR A 111 -11.51 17.89 -22.35
CA TYR A 111 -11.43 16.43 -22.47
C TYR A 111 -11.18 15.90 -23.90
N SER A 112 -11.61 16.64 -24.92
CA SER A 112 -11.42 16.27 -26.33
C SER A 112 -10.07 16.70 -26.90
N SER A 113 -9.28 17.45 -26.13
CA SER A 113 -7.99 18.01 -26.55
C SER A 113 -6.81 17.26 -25.93
N SER A 114 -5.62 17.39 -26.54
CA SER A 114 -4.37 16.87 -25.97
C SER A 114 -4.05 17.46 -24.59
N PHE A 115 -4.60 18.64 -24.26
CA PHE A 115 -4.47 19.24 -22.93
C PHE A 115 -5.20 18.44 -21.85
N GLY A 116 -6.32 17.79 -22.18
CA GLY A 116 -7.02 16.89 -21.25
C GLY A 116 -6.13 15.71 -20.85
N GLN A 117 -5.51 15.06 -21.84
CA GLN A 117 -4.57 13.96 -21.59
C GLN A 117 -3.35 14.41 -20.78
N LEU A 118 -2.80 15.60 -21.06
CA LEU A 118 -1.69 16.18 -20.30
C LEU A 118 -2.09 16.43 -18.84
N TYR A 119 -3.26 17.04 -18.61
CA TYR A 119 -3.79 17.28 -17.28
C TYR A 119 -3.95 15.97 -16.50
N THR A 120 -4.64 14.98 -17.09
CA THR A 120 -4.85 13.65 -16.49
C THR A 120 -3.52 13.01 -16.10
N THR A 121 -2.54 13.04 -17.01
CA THR A 121 -1.20 12.47 -16.79
C THR A 121 -0.47 13.12 -15.61
N VAL A 122 -0.51 14.46 -15.50
CA VAL A 122 0.11 15.21 -14.40
C VAL A 122 -0.57 14.92 -13.07
N VAL A 123 -1.92 14.90 -13.03
CA VAL A 123 -2.66 14.58 -11.81
C VAL A 123 -2.31 13.19 -11.30
N ILE A 124 -2.25 12.20 -12.20
CA ILE A 124 -1.89 10.83 -11.83
C ILE A 124 -0.43 10.73 -11.36
N ALA A 125 0.50 11.45 -12.01
CA ALA A 125 1.89 11.52 -11.57
C ALA A 125 1.99 12.04 -10.12
N CYS A 126 1.29 13.14 -9.82
CA CYS A 126 1.20 13.70 -8.47
C CYS A 126 0.57 12.72 -7.47
N CYS A 127 -0.47 11.99 -7.87
CA CYS A 127 -1.09 10.96 -7.03
C CYS A 127 -0.09 9.85 -6.67
N PHE A 128 0.69 9.35 -7.63
CA PHE A 128 1.68 8.31 -7.36
C PHE A 128 2.87 8.82 -6.52
N CYS A 129 3.31 10.06 -6.72
CA CYS A 129 4.27 10.70 -5.81
C CYS A 129 3.73 10.78 -4.38
N TYR A 130 2.48 11.21 -4.22
CA TYR A 130 1.85 11.26 -2.91
C TYR A 130 1.67 9.87 -2.30
N ALA A 131 1.30 8.85 -3.09
CA ALA A 131 1.20 7.47 -2.62
C ALA A 131 2.54 6.95 -2.11
N ALA A 132 3.64 7.20 -2.82
CA ALA A 132 4.98 6.85 -2.39
C ALA A 132 5.40 7.58 -1.10
N TYR A 133 5.08 8.87 -0.99
CA TYR A 133 5.31 9.65 0.23
C TYR A 133 4.50 9.13 1.42
N ALA A 134 3.20 8.88 1.22
CA ALA A 134 2.31 8.36 2.24
C ALA A 134 2.79 7.00 2.75
N LEU A 135 3.25 6.12 1.85
CA LEU A 135 3.80 4.81 2.20
C LEU A 135 5.09 4.92 3.02
N ASN A 136 6.01 5.84 2.68
CA ASN A 136 7.23 6.08 3.45
C ASN A 136 6.93 6.62 4.86
N LYS A 137 5.90 7.46 4.98
CA LYS A 137 5.48 8.00 6.29
C LYS A 137 4.88 6.93 7.21
N LEU A 138 4.42 5.80 6.66
CA LEU A 138 4.05 4.63 7.45
C LEU A 138 5.35 4.03 8.03
N HIS A 139 5.87 4.61 9.11
CA HIS A 139 6.99 4.09 9.90
C HIS A 139 6.59 2.77 10.58
N LEU A 140 6.46 1.71 9.79
CA LEU A 140 6.38 0.35 10.31
C LEU A 140 7.80 -0.12 10.51
N GLY A 141 8.28 -0.05 11.76
CA GLY A 141 9.64 -0.44 12.18
C GLY A 141 9.98 -1.93 11.97
N ARG A 142 9.31 -2.63 11.06
CA ARG A 142 9.41 -4.08 10.90
C ARG A 142 9.51 -4.60 9.46
N ILE A 143 9.43 -3.77 8.41
CA ILE A 143 9.04 -4.31 7.09
C ILE A 143 9.84 -3.75 5.90
N SER A 144 10.78 -4.57 5.40
CA SER A 144 11.36 -4.47 4.05
C SER A 144 10.34 -4.68 2.93
N HIS A 145 9.19 -5.29 3.22
CA HIS A 145 8.21 -5.70 2.21
C HIS A 145 7.54 -4.49 1.52
N PHE A 146 7.27 -3.38 2.22
CA PHE A 146 6.67 -2.18 1.61
C PHE A 146 7.60 -1.46 0.61
N LEU A 147 8.91 -1.76 0.64
CA LEU A 147 9.88 -1.20 -0.31
C LEU A 147 9.50 -1.54 -1.75
N LEU A 148 9.03 -2.76 -2.01
CA LEU A 148 8.63 -3.18 -3.36
C LEU A 148 7.49 -2.31 -3.90
N LEU A 149 6.46 -2.08 -3.07
CA LEU A 149 5.33 -1.24 -3.44
C LEU A 149 5.73 0.23 -3.61
N GLN A 150 6.64 0.72 -2.76
CA GLN A 150 7.19 2.07 -2.88
C GLN A 150 7.95 2.24 -4.20
N ILE A 151 8.79 1.27 -4.57
CA ILE A 151 9.51 1.25 -5.86
C ILE A 151 8.51 1.28 -7.00
N CYS A 152 7.45 0.45 -6.95
CA CYS A 152 6.40 0.46 -7.97
C CYS A 152 5.79 1.87 -8.14
N PHE A 153 5.40 2.55 -7.06
CA PHE A 153 4.83 3.90 -7.14
C PHE A 153 5.82 4.95 -7.67
N VAL A 154 7.09 4.90 -7.25
CA VAL A 154 8.11 5.83 -7.74
C VAL A 154 8.36 5.64 -9.23
N VAL A 155 8.52 4.39 -9.67
CA VAL A 155 8.69 4.07 -11.10
C VAL A 155 7.46 4.51 -11.90
N HIS A 156 6.25 4.29 -11.37
CA HIS A 156 5.02 4.73 -12.00
C HIS A 156 4.97 6.26 -12.17
N ALA A 157 5.31 7.00 -11.12
CA ALA A 157 5.35 8.47 -11.17
C ALA A 157 6.35 8.98 -12.22
N ILE A 158 7.55 8.40 -12.29
CA ILE A 158 8.57 8.74 -13.29
C ILE A 158 8.02 8.54 -14.71
N ILE A 159 7.38 7.41 -14.97
CA ILE A 159 6.79 7.10 -16.28
C ILE A 159 5.70 8.11 -16.66
N MET A 160 4.85 8.52 -15.70
CA MET A 160 3.83 9.54 -15.95
C MET A 160 4.44 10.92 -16.21
N PHE A 161 5.52 11.30 -15.54
CA PHE A 161 6.24 12.54 -15.86
C PHE A 161 6.88 12.49 -17.26
N CYS A 162 7.47 11.35 -17.63
CA CYS A 162 7.97 11.15 -19.00
C CYS A 162 6.84 11.30 -20.03
N GLN A 163 5.66 10.73 -19.77
CA GLN A 163 4.49 10.89 -20.64
C GLN A 163 4.06 12.36 -20.74
N ALA A 164 4.01 13.09 -19.63
CA ALA A 164 3.65 14.51 -19.63
C ALA A 164 4.64 15.35 -20.45
N ALA A 165 5.95 15.09 -20.32
CA ALA A 165 6.99 15.75 -21.10
C ALA A 165 6.86 15.47 -22.61
N LEU A 166 6.55 14.22 -22.98
CA LEU A 166 6.29 13.82 -24.36
C LEU A 166 5.02 14.46 -24.95
N LEU A 167 3.95 14.58 -24.16
CA LEU A 167 2.74 15.27 -24.60
C LEU A 167 3.00 16.77 -24.83
N LEU A 168 3.87 17.39 -24.03
CA LEU A 168 4.25 18.79 -24.20
C LEU A 168 5.11 19.00 -25.46
N SER A 169 6.04 18.08 -25.75
CA SER A 169 6.85 18.15 -26.99
C SER A 169 6.06 17.83 -28.25
N ALA A 170 5.04 16.97 -28.14
CA ALA A 170 4.09 16.71 -29.23
C ALA A 170 3.29 17.97 -29.60
N ALA A 171 2.89 18.77 -28.60
CA ALA A 171 2.15 20.01 -28.82
C ALA A 171 2.98 21.07 -29.56
N THR A 172 4.31 21.02 -29.47
CA THR A 172 5.23 21.92 -30.20
C THR A 172 5.73 21.32 -31.51
N ALA A 173 5.22 20.16 -31.93
CA ALA A 173 5.59 19.42 -33.14
C ALA A 173 7.11 19.14 -33.28
N LEU A 174 7.84 19.06 -32.17
CA LEU A 174 9.30 18.97 -32.19
C LEU A 174 9.82 17.56 -32.54
N LEU A 175 9.03 16.53 -32.22
CA LEU A 175 9.40 15.11 -32.33
C LEU A 175 8.17 14.26 -32.70
N ASP A 176 8.38 13.17 -33.44
CA ASP A 176 7.36 12.11 -33.56
C ASP A 176 7.31 11.31 -32.25
N THR A 177 6.20 11.44 -31.53
CA THR A 177 6.03 10.91 -30.17
C THR A 177 5.04 9.74 -30.10
N GLN A 178 4.41 9.37 -31.20
CA GLN A 178 3.27 8.43 -31.18
C GLN A 178 3.67 7.03 -30.68
N GLN A 179 4.81 6.51 -31.16
CA GLN A 179 5.32 5.21 -30.72
C GLN A 179 5.78 5.24 -29.25
N ALA A 180 6.41 6.33 -28.81
CA ALA A 180 6.85 6.50 -27.43
C ALA A 180 5.65 6.55 -26.45
N LEU A 181 4.59 7.29 -26.81
CA LEU A 181 3.35 7.36 -26.04
C LEU A 181 2.67 5.99 -25.92
N ALA A 182 2.66 5.18 -26.99
CA ALA A 182 2.12 3.83 -26.96
C ALA A 182 2.92 2.90 -26.03
N ILE A 183 4.25 2.98 -26.06
CA ILE A 183 5.12 2.20 -25.16
C ILE A 183 4.87 2.61 -23.71
N ILE A 184 4.77 3.90 -23.42
CA ILE A 184 4.51 4.39 -22.06
C ILE A 184 3.13 3.94 -21.57
N LEU A 185 2.10 3.98 -22.42
CA LEU A 185 0.77 3.44 -22.07
C LEU A 185 0.85 1.96 -21.70
N ILE A 186 1.59 1.16 -22.47
CA ILE A 186 1.80 -0.26 -22.14
C ILE A 186 2.52 -0.40 -20.80
N SER A 187 3.60 0.34 -20.57
CA SER A 187 4.34 0.33 -19.30
C SER A 187 3.44 0.73 -18.12
N HIS A 188 2.58 1.73 -18.29
CA HIS A 188 1.61 2.15 -17.29
C HIS A 188 0.63 1.02 -16.92
N ILE A 189 0.07 0.32 -17.92
CA ILE A 189 -0.88 -0.79 -17.70
C ILE A 189 -0.19 -1.97 -17.00
N VAL A 190 1.04 -2.28 -17.40
CA VAL A 190 1.82 -3.36 -16.76
C VAL A 190 2.12 -3.01 -15.30
N ILE A 191 2.65 -1.82 -15.04
CA ILE A 191 3.07 -1.42 -13.68
C ILE A 191 1.87 -1.23 -12.75
N SER A 192 0.76 -0.68 -13.23
CA SER A 192 -0.49 -0.62 -12.42
C SER A 192 -0.96 -2.02 -12.02
N THR A 193 -0.96 -2.97 -12.95
CA THR A 193 -1.35 -4.36 -12.69
C THR A 193 -0.36 -5.04 -11.72
N CYS A 194 0.94 -4.82 -11.88
CA CYS A 194 1.94 -5.30 -10.93
C CYS A 194 1.74 -4.70 -9.54
N THR A 195 1.48 -3.39 -9.45
CA THR A 195 1.21 -2.69 -8.18
C THR A 195 0.00 -3.28 -7.46
N ALA A 196 -1.07 -3.58 -8.21
CA ALA A 196 -2.25 -4.24 -7.67
C ALA A 196 -1.98 -5.66 -7.14
N LEU A 197 -1.05 -6.40 -7.75
CA LEU A 197 -0.62 -7.73 -7.29
C LEU A 197 0.30 -7.69 -6.06
N VAL A 198 1.16 -6.67 -5.96
CA VAL A 198 2.09 -6.54 -4.83
C VAL A 198 1.33 -6.44 -3.52
N TRP A 199 0.21 -5.71 -3.47
CA TRP A 199 -0.55 -5.54 -2.23
C TRP A 199 -1.02 -6.85 -1.57
N PRO A 200 -1.75 -7.77 -2.26
CA PRO A 200 -2.03 -9.12 -1.77
C PRO A 200 -0.81 -9.87 -1.22
N VAL A 201 0.32 -9.81 -1.94
CA VAL A 201 1.55 -10.52 -1.54
C VAL A 201 2.09 -9.93 -0.23
N LEU A 202 2.08 -8.61 -0.06
CA LEU A 202 2.51 -7.96 1.18
C LEU A 202 1.68 -8.42 2.38
N MET A 203 0.37 -8.53 2.20
CA MET A 203 -0.56 -8.95 3.26
C MET A 203 -0.34 -10.41 3.67
N PHE A 204 0.00 -11.27 2.71
CA PHE A 204 0.40 -12.64 2.98
C PHE A 204 1.72 -12.70 3.77
N LEU A 205 2.74 -11.96 3.32
CA LEU A 205 4.04 -11.91 4.00
C LEU A 205 3.93 -11.37 5.43
N GLU A 206 3.08 -10.35 5.65
CA GLU A 206 2.80 -9.83 6.98
C GLU A 206 2.15 -10.89 7.88
N SER A 207 1.15 -11.62 7.36
CA SER A 207 0.48 -12.69 8.10
C SER A 207 1.44 -13.82 8.47
N GLU A 208 2.27 -14.26 7.53
CA GLU A 208 3.31 -15.27 7.77
C GLU A 208 4.33 -14.79 8.80
N GLN A 209 4.71 -13.52 8.75
CA GLN A 209 5.66 -12.98 9.72
C GLN A 209 5.06 -12.91 11.14
N VAL A 210 3.79 -12.54 11.27
CA VAL A 210 3.08 -12.58 12.56
C VAL A 210 3.01 -14.02 13.10
N LEU A 211 2.69 -15.00 12.25
CA LEU A 211 2.65 -16.41 12.65
C LEU A 211 4.03 -16.93 13.04
N THR A 212 5.05 -16.54 12.28
CA THR A 212 6.46 -16.88 12.55
C THR A 212 6.91 -16.31 13.89
N ASP A 213 6.55 -15.06 14.18
CA ASP A 213 6.87 -14.42 15.45
C ASP A 213 6.14 -15.10 16.60
N LEU A 214 4.85 -15.41 16.48
CA LEU A 214 4.11 -16.15 17.51
C LEU A 214 4.67 -17.55 17.75
N ALA A 215 5.23 -18.18 16.72
CA ALA A 215 5.82 -19.50 16.79
C ALA A 215 7.23 -19.51 17.39
N ASN A 216 7.98 -18.41 17.26
CA ASN A 216 9.41 -18.37 17.60
C ASN A 216 9.76 -17.41 18.73
N LEU A 217 8.93 -16.42 19.01
CA LEU A 217 9.16 -15.45 20.07
C LEU A 217 8.29 -15.76 21.29
N ASP A 218 8.83 -15.47 22.46
CA ASP A 218 8.09 -15.45 23.71
C ASP A 218 7.27 -14.14 23.78
N PRO A 219 5.95 -14.21 24.02
CA PRO A 219 5.08 -13.04 23.94
C PRO A 219 5.31 -12.03 25.07
N LEU A 220 5.93 -12.44 26.19
CA LEU A 220 6.19 -11.55 27.33
C LEU A 220 7.47 -10.73 27.11
N THR A 221 8.50 -11.35 26.55
CA THR A 221 9.84 -10.75 26.44
C THR A 221 10.22 -10.31 25.02
N GLY A 222 9.53 -10.83 24.00
CA GLY A 222 9.90 -10.62 22.59
C GLY A 222 11.20 -11.33 22.19
N LEU A 223 11.81 -12.10 23.09
CA LEU A 223 13.00 -12.91 22.83
C LEU A 223 12.61 -14.24 22.19
N LEU A 224 13.59 -14.98 21.67
CA LEU A 224 13.34 -16.33 21.18
C LEU A 224 12.77 -17.21 22.29
N ASN A 225 11.69 -17.93 21.99
CA ASN A 225 11.19 -18.96 22.88
C ASN A 225 12.15 -20.16 22.92
N ARG A 226 11.95 -21.04 23.90
CA ARG A 226 12.82 -22.20 24.13
C ARG A 226 13.00 -23.07 22.87
N ARG A 227 11.93 -23.31 22.10
CA ARG A 227 11.99 -24.13 20.89
C ARG A 227 12.85 -23.48 19.82
N ALA A 228 12.61 -22.19 19.54
CA ALA A 228 13.36 -21.45 18.53
C ALA A 228 14.83 -21.29 18.93
N PHE A 229 15.11 -21.01 20.21
CA PHE A 229 16.47 -20.97 20.75
C PHE A 229 17.21 -22.30 20.53
N LEU A 230 16.60 -23.43 20.89
CA LEU A 230 17.24 -24.75 20.74
C LEU A 230 17.49 -25.10 19.26
N ASN A 231 16.54 -24.81 18.38
CA ASN A 231 16.71 -25.04 16.94
C ASN A 231 17.85 -24.20 16.37
N LEU A 232 17.88 -22.90 16.69
CA LEU A 232 18.93 -21.99 16.23
C LEU A 232 20.31 -22.39 16.78
N SER A 233 20.35 -22.79 18.05
CA SER A 233 21.57 -23.28 18.72
C SER A 233 22.11 -24.54 18.05
N ALA A 234 21.25 -25.48 17.67
CA ALA A 234 21.65 -26.70 16.97
C ALA A 234 22.29 -26.40 15.61
N THR A 235 21.72 -25.46 14.84
CA THR A 235 22.29 -25.04 13.55
C THR A 235 23.66 -24.37 13.73
N HIS A 236 23.79 -23.46 14.71
CA HIS A 236 25.08 -22.79 14.95
C HIS A 236 26.14 -23.73 15.52
N LEU A 237 25.77 -24.68 16.38
CA LEU A 237 26.68 -25.72 16.87
C LEU A 237 27.20 -26.59 15.71
N GLN A 238 26.34 -26.96 14.76
CA GLN A 238 26.76 -27.72 13.59
C GLN A 238 27.75 -26.93 12.73
N GLN A 239 27.44 -25.68 12.40
CA GLN A 239 28.35 -24.79 11.65
C GLN A 239 29.69 -24.55 12.36
N ALA A 240 29.66 -24.41 13.68
CA ALA A 240 30.85 -24.24 14.50
C ALA A 240 31.73 -25.49 14.51
N ASN A 241 31.11 -26.68 14.54
CA ASN A 241 31.82 -27.95 14.44
C ASN A 241 32.48 -28.12 13.06
N ASP A 242 31.76 -27.77 11.99
CA ASP A 242 32.26 -27.82 10.61
C ASP A 242 33.40 -26.83 10.35
N CYS A 243 33.33 -25.64 10.95
CA CYS A 243 34.32 -24.56 10.77
C CYS A 243 35.36 -24.46 11.90
N GLN A 244 35.37 -25.41 12.85
CA GLN A 244 36.25 -25.40 14.04
C GLN A 244 36.21 -24.05 14.81
N LYS A 245 35.02 -23.47 14.98
CA LYS A 245 34.83 -22.22 15.72
C LYS A 245 34.33 -22.49 17.14
N GLU A 246 34.79 -21.71 18.10
CA GLU A 246 34.31 -21.77 19.48
C GLU A 246 32.93 -21.08 19.62
N LEU A 247 32.07 -21.65 20.46
CA LEU A 247 30.74 -21.13 20.75
C LEU A 247 30.57 -20.98 22.27
N CYS A 248 30.03 -19.85 22.71
CA CYS A 248 29.75 -19.56 24.11
C CYS A 248 28.24 -19.46 24.33
N ALA A 249 27.74 -20.09 25.40
CA ALA A 249 26.36 -19.96 25.84
C ALA A 249 26.31 -19.28 27.21
N LEU A 250 25.57 -18.18 27.29
CA LEU A 250 25.32 -17.45 28.54
C LEU A 250 23.91 -17.78 29.04
N MET A 251 23.81 -18.31 30.26
CA MET A 251 22.54 -18.58 30.92
C MET A 251 22.35 -17.56 32.03
N ILE A 252 21.27 -16.78 31.95
CA ILE A 252 20.93 -15.73 32.91
C ILE A 252 19.66 -16.18 33.63
N ASP A 253 19.71 -16.25 34.96
CA ASP A 253 18.56 -16.51 35.82
C ASP A 253 18.34 -15.32 36.76
N ILE A 254 17.09 -15.01 37.07
CA ILE A 254 16.71 -13.89 37.93
C ILE A 254 16.17 -14.46 39.24
N ASP A 255 16.80 -14.07 40.35
CA ASP A 255 16.44 -14.58 41.67
C ASP A 255 14.97 -14.28 42.05
N TYR A 256 14.25 -15.31 42.48
CA TYR A 256 12.81 -15.27 42.81
C TYR A 256 12.43 -14.21 43.86
N GLN A 257 13.31 -13.95 44.83
CA GLN A 257 13.08 -12.94 45.87
C GLN A 257 13.06 -11.52 45.32
N LEU A 258 13.92 -11.22 44.34
CA LEU A 258 13.96 -9.93 43.65
C LEU A 258 12.68 -9.73 42.83
N CYS A 259 12.21 -10.78 42.15
CA CYS A 259 10.98 -10.74 41.36
C CYS A 259 9.74 -10.50 42.24
N ARG A 260 9.62 -11.17 43.40
CA ARG A 260 8.52 -10.91 44.36
C ARG A 260 8.51 -9.49 44.89
N LEU A 261 9.68 -8.92 45.20
CA LEU A 261 9.79 -7.56 45.73
C LEU A 261 9.37 -6.51 44.70
N ILE A 262 9.76 -6.68 43.43
CA ILE A 262 9.39 -5.77 42.33
C ILE A 262 7.89 -5.88 42.03
N SER A 263 7.34 -7.09 41.96
CA SER A 263 5.90 -7.29 41.74
C SER A 263 5.07 -6.70 42.89
N ALA A 264 5.50 -6.91 44.14
CA ALA A 264 4.81 -6.40 45.32
C ALA A 264 4.90 -4.88 45.46
N SER A 265 6.03 -4.26 45.10
CA SER A 265 6.17 -2.80 45.13
C SER A 265 5.33 -2.11 44.05
N MET A 266 5.26 -2.69 42.84
CA MET A 266 4.40 -2.16 41.77
C MET A 266 2.90 -2.30 42.07
N LEU A 267 2.48 -3.37 42.76
CA LEU A 267 1.10 -3.53 43.25
C LEU A 267 0.76 -2.51 44.35
N TYR A 268 1.69 -2.27 45.29
CA TYR A 268 1.50 -1.27 46.36
C TYR A 268 1.37 0.16 45.80
N ASP A 269 2.14 0.50 44.77
CA ASP A 269 2.10 1.82 44.16
C ASP A 269 0.79 2.04 43.38
N TYR A 270 0.28 0.99 42.73
CA TYR A 270 -1.02 1.02 42.03
C TYR A 270 -2.20 1.21 43.00
N ASP A 271 -2.21 0.48 44.13
CA ASP A 271 -3.24 0.65 45.16
C ASP A 271 -3.15 2.02 45.83
N SER A 272 -1.94 2.58 46.02
CA SER A 272 -1.77 3.94 46.55
C SER A 272 -2.26 5.02 45.57
N LEU A 273 -2.05 4.84 44.27
CA LEU A 273 -2.54 5.72 43.21
C LEU A 273 -4.06 5.67 43.08
N VAL A 274 -4.66 4.48 43.17
CA VAL A 274 -6.12 4.29 43.16
C VAL A 274 -6.77 4.89 44.42
N TYR A 275 -6.15 4.74 45.60
CA TYR A 275 -6.61 5.38 46.84
C TYR A 275 -6.52 6.91 46.77
N SER A 276 -5.44 7.43 46.20
CA SER A 276 -5.21 8.87 46.02
C SER A 276 -6.19 9.48 45.00
N LEU A 277 -6.49 8.78 43.91
CA LEU A 277 -7.51 9.19 42.93
C LEU A 277 -8.92 9.18 43.52
N ASN A 278 -9.27 8.18 44.35
CA ASN A 278 -10.56 8.13 45.03
C ASN A 278 -10.74 9.24 46.07
N GLN A 279 -9.68 9.63 46.80
CA GLN A 279 -9.75 10.79 47.71
C GLN A 279 -9.87 12.13 46.97
N VAL A 280 -9.23 12.28 45.81
CA VAL A 280 -9.37 13.48 44.98
C VAL A 280 -10.77 13.58 44.34
N LEU A 281 -11.38 12.45 43.98
CA LEU A 281 -12.76 12.41 43.49
C LEU A 281 -13.78 12.70 44.60
N HIS A 282 -13.61 12.14 45.79
CA HIS A 282 -14.51 12.42 46.94
C HIS A 282 -14.41 13.85 47.49
N SER A 283 -13.24 14.51 47.36
CA SER A 283 -13.07 15.91 47.81
C SER A 283 -13.57 16.95 46.79
N LYS A 284 -13.89 16.55 45.55
CA LYS A 284 -14.45 17.43 44.51
C LYS A 284 -15.95 17.28 44.27
N GLY A 285 -16.65 16.43 45.02
CA GLY A 285 -18.12 16.38 45.02
C GLY A 285 -18.75 15.91 43.71
N TYR A 286 -18.22 14.83 43.14
CA TYR A 286 -18.95 13.98 42.18
C TYR A 286 -19.40 12.69 42.85
#